data_AF-A0A382SQS3-F1
#
_entry.id   AF-A0A382SQS3-F1
#
_cell.length_a   1.000
_cell.length_b   1.000
_cell.length_c   1.000
_cell.angle_alpha   90.00
_cell.angle_beta   90.00
_cell.angle_gamma   90.00
#
_symmetry.space_group_name_H-M   'P 1'
#
loop_
_entity.id
_entity.type
_entity.pdbx_description
1 polymer ?
#
loop_
_entity_poly.entity_id
_entity_poly.type
_entity_poly.pdbx_seq_one_letter_code
_entity_poly.pdbx_strand_id
1 'polypeptide(L)'
;MRSGSFHFLAGLFLISGLMLLGRPLEIYAIDRKSGYDSAGNYIDEVVIDETLNQELAAQHLQQKHDEYVKKIKNDPDNYLYHFYLGNLYLEIDRPHEAVAAFKETLLLKPRDGKVHYQLGKAYGYAKDREKAVEHIKTASRIFKENLDLHWHTKARNLLRQVQEQN
;
A
#
# COMPACT_ATOMS: atom_id res chain seq x y z
N MET A 1 -41.66 9.56 -59.13
CA MET A 1 -41.65 8.20 -58.56
C MET A 1 -40.81 8.21 -57.27
N ARG A 2 -41.23 7.41 -56.29
CA ARG A 2 -40.90 7.47 -54.86
C ARG A 2 -39.84 6.42 -54.51
N SER A 3 -38.88 6.75 -53.65
CA SER A 3 -38.09 5.90 -52.72
C SER A 3 -36.87 6.72 -52.28
N GLY A 4 -36.35 6.71 -51.05
CA GLY A 4 -36.63 5.88 -49.88
C GLY A 4 -35.30 5.59 -49.15
N SER A 5 -34.99 6.43 -48.15
CA SER A 5 -34.46 6.05 -46.82
C SER A 5 -32.97 5.73 -46.53
N PHE A 6 -32.65 6.06 -45.27
CA PHE A 6 -31.67 5.53 -44.29
C PHE A 6 -30.33 6.23 -44.02
N HIS A 7 -30.22 6.76 -42.78
CA HIS A 7 -28.99 7.05 -42.04
C HIS A 7 -28.43 5.77 -41.38
N PHE A 8 -27.10 5.61 -41.30
CA PHE A 8 -26.37 5.15 -40.10
C PHE A 8 -24.84 5.35 -40.19
N LEU A 9 -24.21 5.50 -39.02
CA LEU A 9 -22.81 5.84 -38.71
C LEU A 9 -21.78 4.74 -39.03
N ALA A 10 -20.51 5.14 -39.27
CA ALA A 10 -19.32 4.41 -38.80
C ALA A 10 -18.07 5.31 -38.89
N GLY A 11 -17.33 5.43 -37.78
CA GLY A 11 -16.05 6.14 -37.72
C GLY A 11 -14.91 5.33 -38.32
N LEU A 12 -13.83 6.02 -38.68
CA LEU A 12 -12.52 5.40 -38.87
C LEU A 12 -11.43 6.36 -38.39
N PHE A 13 -10.51 5.77 -37.64
CA PHE A 13 -9.29 6.30 -37.06
C PHE A 13 -8.43 7.09 -38.05
N LEU A 14 -7.80 8.15 -37.54
CA LEU A 14 -6.46 8.68 -37.84
C LEU A 14 -6.28 9.85 -36.85
N ILE A 15 -5.28 9.84 -35.97
CA ILE A 15 -3.99 10.48 -36.27
C ILE A 15 -2.89 9.84 -35.42
N SER A 16 -1.85 9.46 -36.14
CA SER A 16 -0.51 9.09 -35.73
C SER A 16 0.27 10.22 -35.07
N GLY A 17 1.11 9.88 -34.09
CA GLY A 17 2.42 10.52 -33.92
C GLY A 17 2.66 11.20 -32.57
N LEU A 18 3.48 10.57 -31.72
CA LEU A 18 4.75 11.15 -31.26
C LEU A 18 5.50 10.15 -30.35
N MET A 19 6.34 9.30 -30.96
CA MET A 19 7.65 9.02 -30.35
C MET A 19 8.48 10.27 -30.62
N LEU A 20 8.80 11.04 -29.58
CA LEU A 20 9.81 12.09 -29.64
C LEU A 20 10.82 11.85 -28.52
N LEU A 21 12.08 11.89 -28.93
CA LEU A 21 13.29 11.61 -28.19
C LEU A 21 13.41 12.40 -26.89
N GLY A 22 13.81 11.72 -25.81
CA GLY A 22 14.55 12.34 -24.69
C GLY A 22 13.71 12.92 -23.56
N ARG A 23 13.73 12.18 -22.43
CA ARG A 23 13.19 12.46 -21.08
C ARG A 23 11.73 12.05 -20.86
N PRO A 24 11.44 11.14 -19.90
CA PRO A 24 10.07 10.97 -19.44
C PRO A 24 9.62 12.29 -18.81
N LEU A 25 8.41 12.76 -19.16
CA LEU A 25 7.75 13.84 -18.44
C LEU A 25 7.59 13.38 -16.98
N GLU A 26 8.29 14.05 -16.05
CA GLU A 26 8.03 13.88 -14.63
C GLU A 26 6.68 14.54 -14.31
N ILE A 27 5.64 13.71 -14.23
CA ILE A 27 4.31 14.15 -13.83
C ILE A 27 4.26 14.18 -12.30
N TYR A 28 4.05 15.35 -11.73
CA TYR A 28 3.85 15.52 -10.29
C TYR A 28 2.34 15.45 -10.00
N ALA A 29 1.88 14.28 -9.56
CA ALA A 29 0.45 14.03 -9.32
C ALA A 29 -0.05 14.72 -8.04
N ILE A 30 -1.18 15.42 -8.14
CA ILE A 30 -1.92 15.98 -6.99
C ILE A 30 -2.97 14.97 -6.51
N ASP A 31 -3.58 14.24 -7.44
CA ASP A 31 -4.48 13.13 -7.17
C ASP A 31 -4.38 12.03 -8.26
N ARG A 32 -5.27 11.03 -8.22
CA ARG A 32 -5.23 9.87 -9.13
C ARG A 32 -5.65 10.18 -10.58
N LYS A 33 -6.20 11.36 -10.85
CA LYS A 33 -6.86 11.69 -12.12
C LYS A 33 -6.36 12.98 -12.77
N SER A 34 -5.61 13.80 -12.04
CA SER A 34 -5.11 15.09 -12.52
C SER A 34 -3.69 15.40 -12.03
N GLY A 35 -3.00 16.28 -12.76
CA GLY A 35 -1.65 16.71 -12.42
C GLY A 35 -1.21 17.95 -13.18
N TYR A 36 0.09 18.24 -13.09
CA TYR A 36 0.75 19.30 -13.84
C TYR A 36 2.00 18.77 -14.54
N ASP A 37 2.30 19.28 -15.74
CA ASP A 37 3.57 19.02 -16.42
C ASP A 37 4.73 19.83 -15.79
N SER A 38 5.96 19.58 -16.24
CA SER A 38 7.15 20.32 -15.81
C SER A 38 7.14 21.82 -16.18
N ALA A 39 6.15 22.27 -16.96
CA ALA A 39 5.93 23.66 -17.34
C ALA A 39 4.77 24.33 -16.55
N GLY A 40 4.11 23.60 -15.65
CA GLY A 40 3.02 24.11 -14.81
C GLY A 40 1.64 24.15 -15.48
N ASN A 41 1.46 23.44 -16.60
CA ASN A 41 0.15 23.34 -17.27
C ASN A 41 -0.71 22.27 -16.62
N TYR A 42 -1.98 22.59 -16.33
CA TYR A 42 -2.96 21.63 -15.83
C TYR A 42 -3.26 20.58 -16.90
N ILE A 43 -3.13 19.31 -16.53
CA ILE A 43 -3.47 18.19 -17.39
C ILE A 43 -4.70 17.47 -16.83
N ASP A 44 -5.79 17.47 -17.61
CA ASP A 44 -7.03 16.79 -17.25
C ASP A 44 -7.11 15.40 -17.89
N GLU A 45 -7.52 14.42 -17.08
CA GLU A 45 -8.02 13.06 -17.35
C GLU A 45 -7.33 12.14 -18.39
N VAL A 46 -6.28 12.55 -19.13
CA VAL A 46 -5.78 11.78 -20.31
C VAL A 46 -4.33 11.29 -20.22
N VAL A 47 -3.57 11.49 -19.13
CA VAL A 47 -2.16 11.01 -19.05
C VAL A 47 -1.78 10.40 -17.71
N ILE A 48 -2.72 9.69 -17.07
CA ILE A 48 -2.36 8.71 -16.04
C ILE A 48 -3.13 7.45 -16.43
N ASP A 49 -2.52 6.61 -17.27
CA ASP A 49 -3.04 5.27 -17.48
C ASP A 49 -3.03 4.57 -16.11
N GLU A 50 -4.21 4.28 -15.58
CA GLU A 50 -4.36 3.59 -14.29
C GLU A 50 -3.51 2.31 -14.26
N THR A 51 -3.34 1.67 -15.41
CA THR A 51 -2.48 0.50 -15.62
C THR A 51 -1.01 0.86 -15.40
N LEU A 52 -0.50 1.91 -16.04
CA LEU A 52 0.89 2.36 -15.88
C LEU A 52 1.17 2.80 -14.45
N ASN A 53 0.24 3.50 -13.80
CA ASN A 53 0.40 3.92 -12.41
C ASN A 53 0.42 2.71 -11.45
N GLN A 54 -0.42 1.70 -11.71
CA GLN A 54 -0.39 0.44 -10.97
C GLN A 54 0.91 -0.33 -11.20
N GLU A 55 1.42 -0.38 -12.43
CA GLU A 55 2.69 -1.02 -12.77
C GLU A 55 3.89 -0.34 -12.10
N LEU A 56 3.97 0.99 -12.14
CA LEU A 56 5.03 1.75 -11.48
C LEU A 56 4.97 1.58 -9.95
N ALA A 57 3.76 1.58 -9.37
CA ALA A 57 3.59 1.29 -7.96
C ALA A 57 4.05 -0.13 -7.61
N ALA A 58 3.65 -1.15 -8.39
CA ALA A 58 4.06 -2.53 -8.21
C ALA A 58 5.58 -2.70 -8.35
N GLN A 59 6.20 -2.06 -9.34
CA GLN A 59 7.64 -2.08 -9.55
C GLN A 59 8.37 -1.45 -8.36
N HIS A 60 7.90 -0.31 -7.86
CA HIS A 60 8.48 0.37 -6.70
C HIS A 60 8.36 -0.50 -5.43
N LEU A 61 7.20 -1.11 -5.21
CA LEU A 61 6.97 -2.02 -4.09
C LEU A 61 7.87 -3.26 -4.17
N GLN A 62 8.06 -3.81 -5.38
CA GLN A 62 8.97 -4.94 -5.62
C GLN A 62 10.44 -4.56 -5.38
N GLN A 63 10.87 -3.39 -5.85
CA GLN A 63 12.23 -2.87 -5.60
C GLN A 63 12.49 -2.68 -4.11
N LYS A 64 11.52 -2.10 -3.36
CA LYS A 64 11.60 -1.98 -1.91
C LYS A 64 11.69 -3.33 -1.21
N HIS A 65 10.90 -4.31 -1.65
CA HIS A 65 10.96 -5.66 -1.12
C HIS A 65 12.38 -6.23 -1.26
N ASP A 66 12.95 -6.17 -2.47
CA ASP A 66 14.27 -6.73 -2.76
C ASP A 66 15.39 -5.99 -2.01
N GLU A 67 15.24 -4.68 -1.83
CA GLU A 67 16.12 -3.86 -1.00
C GLU A 67 16.10 -4.33 0.47
N TYR A 68 14.92 -4.52 1.07
CA TYR A 68 14.82 -5.01 2.45
C TYR A 68 15.36 -6.43 2.59
N VAL A 69 15.09 -7.33 1.63
CA VAL A 69 15.68 -8.68 1.63
C VAL A 69 17.21 -8.62 1.60
N LYS A 70 17.79 -7.75 0.78
CA LYS A 70 19.25 -7.55 0.74
C LYS A 70 19.78 -6.98 2.06
N LYS A 71 19.08 -6.01 2.65
CA LYS A 71 19.43 -5.43 3.95
C LYS A 71 19.40 -6.46 5.08
N ILE A 72 18.37 -7.31 5.13
CA ILE A 72 18.27 -8.43 6.08
C ILE A 72 19.44 -9.40 5.91
N LYS A 73 19.82 -9.74 4.66
CA LYS A 73 20.99 -10.60 4.41
C LYS A 73 22.30 -10.01 4.92
N ASN A 74 22.45 -8.68 4.84
CA ASN A 74 23.67 -7.99 5.26
C ASN A 74 23.74 -7.73 6.77
N ASP A 75 22.57 -7.54 7.41
CA ASP A 75 22.43 -7.19 8.82
C ASP A 75 21.16 -7.85 9.38
N PRO A 76 21.22 -9.16 9.71
CA PRO A 76 20.06 -9.94 10.12
C PRO A 76 19.52 -9.57 11.50
N ASP A 77 20.35 -8.95 12.36
CA ASP A 77 19.97 -8.59 13.72
C ASP A 77 19.22 -7.23 13.78
N ASN A 78 19.11 -6.55 12.63
CA ASN A 78 18.39 -5.29 12.53
C ASN A 78 16.90 -5.51 12.33
N TYR A 79 16.18 -5.58 13.45
CA TYR A 79 14.74 -5.78 13.51
C TYR A 79 13.93 -4.79 12.66
N LEU A 80 14.46 -3.59 12.39
CA LEU A 80 13.74 -2.58 11.60
C LEU A 80 13.49 -3.05 10.17
N TYR A 81 14.40 -3.83 9.58
CA TYR A 81 14.21 -4.31 8.21
C TYR A 81 13.07 -5.32 8.13
N HIS A 82 12.96 -6.22 9.12
CA HIS A 82 11.81 -7.12 9.25
C HIS A 82 10.50 -6.34 9.51
N PHE A 83 10.55 -5.30 10.34
CA PHE A 83 9.38 -4.46 10.61
C PHE A 83 8.88 -3.74 9.35
N TYR A 84 9.78 -3.12 8.60
CA TYR A 84 9.41 -2.42 7.37
C TYR A 84 8.96 -3.36 6.27
N LEU A 85 9.59 -4.55 6.16
CA LEU A 85 9.15 -5.59 5.24
C LEU A 85 7.73 -6.07 5.57
N GLY A 86 7.39 -6.22 6.86
CA GLY A 86 6.03 -6.54 7.30
C GLY A 86 5.01 -5.46 6.93
N ASN A 87 5.37 -4.18 7.07
CA ASN A 87 4.50 -3.08 6.66
C ASN A 87 4.28 -3.07 5.13
N LEU A 88 5.34 -3.32 4.37
CA LEU A 88 5.29 -3.44 2.92
C LEU A 88 4.36 -4.58 2.49
N TYR A 89 4.45 -5.74 3.15
CA TYR A 89 3.54 -6.86 2.89
C TYR A 89 2.08 -6.52 3.16
N LEU A 90 1.76 -5.70 4.18
CA LEU A 90 0.39 -5.22 4.38
C LEU A 90 -0.06 -4.23 3.31
N GLU A 91 0.84 -3.41 2.78
CA GLU A 91 0.53 -2.46 1.70
C GLU A 91 0.17 -3.17 0.39
N ILE A 92 0.74 -4.35 0.16
CA ILE A 92 0.51 -5.18 -1.04
C ILE A 92 -0.48 -6.34 -0.83
N ASP A 93 -1.31 -6.25 0.21
CA ASP A 93 -2.34 -7.24 0.56
C ASP A 93 -1.82 -8.69 0.71
N ARG A 94 -0.62 -8.82 1.29
CA ARG A 94 0.04 -10.10 1.62
C ARG A 94 0.12 -10.29 3.15
N PRO A 95 -1.02 -10.50 3.82
CA PRO A 95 -1.08 -10.44 5.29
C PRO A 95 -0.36 -11.61 5.97
N HIS A 96 -0.23 -12.78 5.34
CA HIS A 96 0.46 -13.92 5.92
C HIS A 96 1.98 -13.71 5.99
N GLU A 97 2.56 -13.12 4.95
CA GLU A 97 3.97 -12.74 4.90
C GLU A 97 4.26 -11.59 5.87
N ALA A 98 3.33 -10.64 6.01
CA ALA A 98 3.41 -9.61 7.04
C ALA A 98 3.47 -10.19 8.45
N VAL A 99 2.63 -11.18 8.75
CA VAL A 99 2.66 -11.90 10.04
C VAL A 99 4.05 -12.52 10.29
N ALA A 100 4.64 -13.18 9.30
CA ALA A 100 5.97 -13.77 9.43
C ALA A 100 7.04 -12.71 9.71
N ALA A 101 7.07 -11.62 8.94
CA ALA A 101 8.05 -10.55 9.11
C ALA A 101 7.93 -9.83 10.47
N PHE A 102 6.71 -9.59 10.96
CA PHE A 102 6.51 -9.02 12.29
C PHE A 102 6.88 -9.98 13.42
N LYS A 103 6.73 -11.30 13.23
CA LYS A 103 7.21 -12.29 14.21
C LYS A 103 8.73 -12.25 14.36
N GLU A 104 9.48 -12.16 13.25
CA GLU A 104 10.94 -11.96 13.30
C GLU A 104 11.30 -10.68 14.07
N THR A 105 10.55 -9.61 13.85
CA THR A 105 10.72 -8.36 14.59
C THR A 105 10.51 -8.56 16.11
N LEU A 106 9.50 -9.34 16.51
CA LEU A 106 9.22 -9.63 17.92
C LEU A 106 10.25 -10.55 18.58
N LEU A 107 10.95 -11.41 17.83
CA LEU A 107 12.06 -12.21 18.38
C LEU A 107 13.15 -11.28 18.94
N LEU A 108 13.41 -10.17 18.24
CA LEU A 108 14.44 -9.19 18.61
C LEU A 108 13.90 -8.11 19.56
N LYS A 109 12.62 -7.73 19.44
CA LYS A 109 11.96 -6.69 20.26
C LYS A 109 10.63 -7.18 20.85
N PRO A 110 10.64 -8.11 21.83
CA PRO A 110 9.43 -8.78 22.32
C PRO A 110 8.46 -7.87 23.08
N ARG A 111 8.87 -6.65 23.46
CA ARG A 111 8.02 -5.66 24.15
C ARG A 111 7.71 -4.42 23.29
N ASP A 112 7.90 -4.49 21.98
CA ASP A 112 7.53 -3.37 21.11
C ASP A 112 6.03 -3.35 20.82
N GLY A 113 5.33 -2.40 21.46
CA GLY A 113 3.89 -2.22 21.30
C GLY A 113 3.46 -1.93 19.87
N LYS A 114 4.29 -1.25 19.06
CA LYS A 114 3.97 -0.96 17.65
C LYS A 114 4.00 -2.22 16.80
N VAL A 115 4.94 -3.12 17.08
CA VAL A 115 5.01 -4.41 16.38
C VAL A 115 3.82 -5.28 16.74
N HIS A 116 3.42 -5.35 18.02
CA HIS A 116 2.18 -6.02 18.42
C HIS A 116 0.95 -5.41 17.75
N TYR A 117 0.88 -4.09 17.62
CA TYR A 117 -0.23 -3.42 16.92
C TYR A 117 -0.29 -3.81 15.43
N GLN A 118 0.85 -3.77 14.73
CA GLN A 118 0.91 -4.13 13.30
C GLN A 118 0.67 -5.63 13.07
N LEU A 119 1.16 -6.50 13.95
CA LEU A 119 0.88 -7.92 13.90
C LEU A 119 -0.60 -8.21 14.14
N GLY A 120 -1.24 -7.47 15.04
CA GLY A 120 -2.69 -7.49 15.23
C GLY A 120 -3.47 -7.12 13.97
N LYS A 121 -3.04 -6.06 13.26
CA LYS A 121 -3.61 -5.71 11.95
C LYS A 121 -3.39 -6.80 10.91
N ALA A 122 -2.18 -7.36 10.84
CA ALA A 122 -1.83 -8.40 9.88
C ALA A 122 -2.70 -9.64 10.05
N TYR A 123 -2.91 -10.09 11.30
CA TYR A 123 -3.83 -11.19 11.58
C TYR A 123 -5.28 -10.85 11.24
N GLY A 124 -5.72 -9.60 11.48
CA GLY A 124 -7.05 -9.15 11.08
C GLY A 124 -7.28 -9.22 9.57
N TYR A 125 -6.30 -8.80 8.76
CA TYR A 125 -6.33 -8.96 7.31
C TYR A 125 -6.27 -10.44 6.89
N ALA A 126 -5.46 -11.25 7.57
CA ALA A 126 -5.39 -12.71 7.39
C ALA A 126 -6.64 -13.47 7.91
N LYS A 127 -7.67 -12.76 8.39
CA LYS A 127 -8.91 -13.32 8.95
C LYS A 127 -8.73 -14.19 10.19
N ASP A 128 -7.57 -14.13 10.84
CA ASP A 128 -7.31 -14.76 12.14
C ASP A 128 -7.65 -13.77 13.26
N ARG A 129 -8.95 -13.66 13.53
CA ARG A 129 -9.49 -12.69 14.49
C ARG A 129 -9.01 -12.91 15.92
N GLU A 130 -8.83 -14.17 16.30
CA GLU A 130 -8.41 -14.55 17.65
C GLU A 130 -7.01 -14.01 17.94
N LYS A 131 -6.05 -14.29 17.04
CA LYS A 131 -4.70 -13.75 17.17
C LYS A 131 -4.65 -12.23 16.98
N ALA A 132 -5.49 -11.66 16.12
CA ALA A 132 -5.60 -10.22 16.00
C ALA A 132 -5.95 -9.57 17.35
N VAL A 133 -7.00 -10.04 18.01
CA VAL A 133 -7.44 -9.54 19.33
C VAL A 133 -6.34 -9.69 20.38
N GLU A 134 -5.64 -10.82 20.43
CA GLU A 134 -4.54 -11.08 21.36
C GLU A 134 -3.42 -10.04 21.23
N HIS A 135 -2.90 -9.85 20.01
CA HIS A 135 -1.79 -8.93 19.77
C HIS A 135 -2.21 -7.47 19.97
N ILE A 136 -3.43 -7.08 19.59
CA ILE A 136 -3.94 -5.72 19.83
C ILE A 136 -4.09 -5.43 21.32
N LYS A 137 -4.59 -6.39 22.12
CA LYS A 137 -4.67 -6.25 23.59
C LYS A 137 -3.28 -6.07 24.20
N THR A 138 -2.31 -6.84 23.73
CA THR A 138 -0.91 -6.72 24.18
C THR A 138 -0.33 -5.36 23.84
N ALA A 139 -0.52 -4.87 22.61
CA ALA A 139 -0.10 -3.53 22.21
C ALA A 139 -0.73 -2.45 23.09
N SER A 140 -2.05 -2.51 23.29
CA SER A 140 -2.81 -1.58 24.13
C SER A 140 -2.27 -1.51 25.57
N ARG A 141 -1.92 -2.67 26.15
CA ARG A 141 -1.33 -2.76 27.49
C ARG A 141 0.06 -2.12 27.52
N ILE A 142 0.94 -2.44 26.58
CA ILE A 142 2.30 -1.87 26.50
C ILE A 142 2.22 -0.34 26.34
N PHE A 143 1.35 0.17 25.47
CA PHE A 143 1.19 1.62 25.29
C PHE A 143 0.67 2.30 26.55
N LYS A 144 -0.26 1.67 27.27
CA LYS A 144 -0.74 2.17 28.57
C LYS A 144 0.38 2.21 29.61
N GLU A 145 1.17 1.15 29.72
CA GLU A 145 2.34 1.07 30.62
C GLU A 145 3.36 2.18 30.32
N ASN A 146 3.58 2.47 29.03
CA ASN A 146 4.50 3.51 28.57
C ASN A 146 3.89 4.93 28.57
N LEU A 147 2.65 5.11 29.04
CA LEU A 147 1.91 6.39 29.00
C LEU A 147 1.74 6.97 27.58
N ASP A 148 1.82 6.13 26.55
CA ASP A 148 1.57 6.51 25.15
C ASP A 148 0.07 6.49 24.87
N LEU A 149 -0.62 7.55 25.31
CA LEU A 149 -2.08 7.66 25.22
C LEU A 149 -2.59 7.64 23.77
N HIS A 150 -1.81 8.18 22.83
CA HIS A 150 -2.16 8.19 21.41
C HIS A 150 -2.23 6.76 20.85
N TRP A 151 -1.16 5.99 21.04
CA TRP A 151 -1.13 4.60 20.56
C TRP A 151 -2.03 3.68 21.36
N HIS A 152 -2.21 3.93 22.67
CA HIS A 152 -3.20 3.22 23.48
C HIS A 152 -4.61 3.39 22.90
N THR A 153 -5.00 4.62 22.56
CA THR A 153 -6.31 4.91 21.96
C THR A 153 -6.46 4.26 20.59
N LYS A 154 -5.42 4.33 19.74
CA LYS A 154 -5.40 3.63 18.43
C LYS A 154 -5.60 2.13 18.58
N ALA A 155 -4.91 1.48 19.52
CA ALA A 155 -5.04 0.05 19.76
C ALA A 155 -6.45 -0.31 20.25
N ARG A 156 -7.06 0.49 21.14
CA ARG A 156 -8.44 0.28 21.60
C ARG A 156 -9.47 0.42 20.48
N ASN A 157 -9.29 1.41 19.61
CA ASN A 157 -10.17 1.60 18.46
C ASN A 157 -10.10 0.43 17.48
N LEU A 158 -8.88 -0.03 17.18
CA LEU A 158 -8.68 -1.22 16.34
C LEU A 158 -9.29 -2.47 16.99
N LEU A 159 -9.12 -2.65 18.30
CA LEU A 159 -9.71 -3.77 19.03
C LEU A 159 -11.23 -3.80 18.87
N ARG A 160 -11.88 -2.64 19.03
CA ARG A 160 -13.33 -2.50 18.84
C ARG A 160 -13.75 -2.86 17.41
N GLN A 161 -13.05 -2.35 16.39
CA GLN A 161 -13.34 -2.66 14.99
C GLN A 161 -13.27 -4.17 14.71
N VAL A 162 -12.20 -4.83 15.17
CA VAL A 162 -12.04 -6.29 15.00
C VAL A 162 -13.13 -7.06 15.76
N GLN A 163 -13.64 -6.53 16.88
CA GLN A 163 -14.74 -7.13 17.64
C GLN A 163 -16.14 -6.87 17.07
N GLU A 164 -16.32 -5.83 16.25
CA GLU A 164 -17.61 -5.48 15.65
C GLU A 164 -17.89 -6.16 14.31
N GLN A 165 -16.87 -6.72 13.63
CA GLN A 165 -17.00 -7.44 12.36
C GLN A 165 -17.66 -8.83 12.49
N ASN A 166 -18.72 -8.95 13.29
CA ASN A 166 -19.58 -10.15 13.43
C ASN A 166 -20.61 -10.25 12.30
#